data_AF-A0A918N9M7-F1
#
_entry.id   AF-A0A918N9M7-F1
#
_cell.length_a   1.000
_cell.length_b   1.000
_cell.length_c   1.000
_cell.angle_alpha   90.00
_cell.angle_beta   90.00
_cell.angle_gamma   90.00
#
_symmetry.space_group_name_H-M   'P 1'
#
loop_
_entity.id
_entity.type
_entity.pdbx_description
1 polymer ?
#
loop_
_entity_poly.entity_id
_entity_poly.type
_entity_poly.pdbx_seq_one_letter_code
_entity_poly.pdbx_strand_id
1 'polypeptide(L)'
;MTLPHLNLTGPAAIAFSGGGDSTAMIHAFRDHPLVTYAFIIDHNLRAGSAAEVEQAADFARSLGYTVNTDVWQHSGIKTGIQVKARQYRYSALGRLCREAGLTELITAHTADDQAETLLMRLDRQTGWRGLAGMPVAAYAPLWPALAGVTLHRPWLGVSRAALRDYNRNEGLPFVDDPSNENRDFTRVRARQALSGDRDLRADLLKQQAEARLRLAEERVDHSCWLSEHGQVSPHGFIETDAVPPPELLLHMLNAVSGQGGPIDAAKRRRLHDEMNGSTFKAATLAGAWIVKTARGFVITRDMVAVSGRRGTEGLIPRTLKSGDKMLWDGRYWLIAKQSGIQVESTFGQLGSLQQHPVLQLIFELPSQVRPSLPLYADAGGVLGYGAMECGFVSAQATTASRLQAIYPKAIPVPL
;
A
#
# COMPACT_ATOMS: atom_id res chain seq x y z
N MET A 1 19.24 -22.95 10.98
CA MET A 1 18.53 -21.73 11.42
C MET A 1 17.05 -22.06 11.55
N THR A 2 16.41 -21.80 12.69
CA THR A 2 14.96 -22.01 12.81
C THR A 2 14.23 -20.93 12.00
N LEU A 3 13.31 -21.33 11.12
CA LEU A 3 12.51 -20.36 10.37
C LEU A 3 11.59 -19.59 11.32
N PRO A 4 11.52 -18.26 11.20
CA PRO A 4 10.53 -17.48 11.93
C PRO A 4 9.12 -17.90 11.49
N HIS A 5 8.17 -17.85 12.42
CA HIS A 5 6.78 -18.14 12.11
C HIS A 5 6.25 -17.15 11.08
N LEU A 6 5.71 -17.65 9.97
CA LEU A 6 5.11 -16.87 8.91
C LEU A 6 3.61 -17.19 8.84
N ASN A 7 2.77 -16.21 9.17
CA ASN A 7 1.33 -16.40 9.12
C ASN A 7 0.82 -15.99 7.73
N LEU A 8 0.84 -16.94 6.80
CA LEU A 8 0.33 -16.77 5.44
C LEU A 8 -1.12 -17.24 5.35
N THR A 9 -1.94 -16.49 4.62
CA THR A 9 -3.34 -16.85 4.33
C THR A 9 -3.50 -17.55 2.98
N GLY A 10 -2.45 -17.62 2.17
CA GLY A 10 -2.43 -18.28 0.87
C GLY A 10 -1.03 -18.36 0.27
N PRO A 11 -0.92 -18.75 -1.02
CA PRO A 11 0.35 -18.79 -1.72
C PRO A 11 1.06 -17.42 -1.73
N ALA A 12 2.39 -17.45 -1.63
CA ALA A 12 3.25 -16.29 -1.46
C ALA A 12 4.42 -16.28 -2.42
N ALA A 13 4.87 -15.06 -2.74
CA ALA A 13 6.11 -14.82 -3.46
C ALA A 13 7.20 -14.25 -2.55
N ILE A 14 8.46 -14.59 -2.81
CA ILE A 14 9.62 -13.89 -2.28
C ILE A 14 10.09 -12.85 -3.30
N ALA A 15 10.27 -11.60 -2.87
CA ALA A 15 11.02 -10.62 -3.65
C ALA A 15 12.52 -10.96 -3.57
N PHE A 16 13.05 -11.55 -4.64
CA PHE A 16 14.41 -12.09 -4.71
C PHE A 16 15.31 -11.20 -5.56
N SER A 17 16.47 -10.83 -5.03
CA SER A 17 17.41 -9.89 -5.68
C SER A 17 18.76 -10.50 -6.03
N GLY A 18 19.03 -11.75 -5.63
CA GLY A 18 20.37 -12.35 -5.72
C GLY A 18 21.38 -11.88 -4.67
N GLY A 19 21.03 -10.86 -3.87
CA GLY A 19 21.85 -10.40 -2.74
C GLY A 19 21.77 -11.33 -1.53
N GLY A 20 22.78 -11.28 -0.66
CA GLY A 20 22.96 -12.21 0.47
C GLY A 20 21.73 -12.41 1.36
N ASP A 21 21.05 -11.33 1.75
CA ASP A 21 19.83 -11.42 2.57
C ASP A 21 18.72 -12.17 1.81
N SER A 22 18.51 -11.88 0.53
CA SER A 22 17.48 -12.57 -0.26
C SER A 22 17.85 -14.01 -0.64
N THR A 23 19.13 -14.33 -0.82
CA THR A 23 19.64 -15.69 -1.07
C THR A 23 19.41 -16.60 0.13
N ALA A 24 19.71 -16.09 1.33
CA ALA A 24 19.41 -16.83 2.54
C ALA A 24 17.89 -17.13 2.59
N MET A 25 17.04 -16.15 2.24
CA MET A 25 15.58 -16.25 2.39
C MET A 25 15.00 -17.29 1.45
N ILE A 26 15.35 -17.21 0.17
CA ILE A 26 14.84 -18.16 -0.82
C ILE A 26 15.32 -19.58 -0.52
N HIS A 27 16.54 -19.75 -0.01
CA HIS A 27 17.00 -21.07 0.43
C HIS A 27 16.23 -21.54 1.68
N ALA A 28 16.03 -20.69 2.68
CA ALA A 28 15.39 -21.08 3.94
C ALA A 28 13.91 -21.48 3.74
N PHE A 29 13.20 -20.84 2.82
CA PHE A 29 11.77 -21.08 2.56
C PHE A 29 11.50 -22.07 1.41
N ARG A 30 12.52 -22.73 0.84
CA ARG A 30 12.38 -23.61 -0.35
C ARG A 30 11.38 -24.75 -0.17
N ASP A 31 11.29 -25.28 1.05
CA ASP A 31 10.41 -26.40 1.38
C ASP A 31 9.06 -25.93 1.98
N HIS A 32 8.80 -24.61 2.02
CA HIS A 32 7.56 -24.09 2.59
C HIS A 32 6.40 -24.26 1.60
N PRO A 33 5.30 -24.94 1.97
CA PRO A 33 4.26 -25.35 1.02
C PRO A 33 3.51 -24.18 0.36
N LEU A 34 3.47 -23.03 1.03
CA LEU A 34 2.83 -21.81 0.51
C LEU A 34 3.80 -20.83 -0.16
N VAL A 35 5.13 -21.01 -0.05
CA VAL A 35 6.08 -20.06 -0.65
C VAL A 35 6.63 -20.67 -1.92
N THR A 36 5.92 -20.47 -3.02
CA THR A 36 6.16 -21.17 -4.29
C THR A 36 6.64 -20.27 -5.42
N TYR A 37 6.63 -18.94 -5.22
CA TYR A 37 7.04 -17.96 -6.22
C TYR A 37 8.29 -17.18 -5.81
N ALA A 38 9.10 -16.80 -6.80
CA ALA A 38 10.20 -15.85 -6.64
C ALA A 38 10.09 -14.76 -7.71
N PHE A 39 10.06 -13.51 -7.27
CA PHE A 39 9.95 -12.34 -8.14
C PHE A 39 11.25 -11.55 -8.15
N ILE A 40 11.80 -11.35 -9.35
CA ILE A 40 13.10 -10.68 -9.56
C ILE A 40 12.86 -9.43 -10.41
N ILE A 41 13.32 -8.29 -9.92
CA ILE A 41 13.15 -7.00 -10.61
C ILE A 41 14.51 -6.52 -11.12
N ASP A 42 14.68 -6.48 -12.43
CA ASP A 42 15.83 -5.82 -13.04
C ASP A 42 15.59 -4.30 -13.06
N HIS A 43 16.45 -3.55 -12.40
CA HIS A 43 16.42 -2.09 -12.45
C HIS A 43 17.11 -1.51 -13.69
N ASN A 44 17.83 -2.34 -14.45
CA ASN A 44 18.54 -1.98 -15.68
C ASN A 44 19.44 -0.73 -15.51
N LEU A 45 20.10 -0.62 -14.35
CA LEU A 45 20.91 0.55 -13.99
C LEU A 45 22.37 0.46 -14.46
N ARG A 46 22.83 -0.75 -14.78
CA ARG A 46 24.21 -1.00 -15.21
C ARG A 46 24.24 -2.10 -16.27
N ALA A 47 25.27 -2.06 -17.12
CA ALA A 47 25.55 -3.17 -18.02
C ALA A 47 25.78 -4.46 -17.22
N GLY A 48 25.22 -5.57 -17.70
CA GLY A 48 25.32 -6.89 -17.04
C GLY A 48 24.18 -7.23 -16.07
N SER A 49 23.25 -6.30 -15.75
CA SER A 49 22.14 -6.59 -14.82
C SER A 49 21.25 -7.74 -15.30
N ALA A 50 21.03 -7.85 -16.61
CA ALA A 50 20.26 -8.95 -17.20
C ALA A 50 20.90 -10.33 -16.93
N ALA A 51 22.23 -10.44 -16.98
CA ALA A 51 22.91 -11.69 -16.70
C ALA A 51 22.85 -12.06 -15.21
N GLU A 52 22.93 -11.07 -14.31
CA GLU A 52 22.75 -11.28 -12.87
C GLU A 52 21.33 -11.73 -12.53
N VAL A 53 20.33 -11.16 -13.20
CA VAL A 53 18.93 -11.55 -13.07
C VAL A 53 18.71 -12.97 -13.54
N GLU A 54 19.31 -13.39 -14.66
CA GLU A 54 19.18 -14.77 -15.13
C GLU A 54 19.87 -15.76 -14.18
N GLN A 55 21.05 -15.45 -13.66
CA GLN A 55 21.72 -16.28 -12.66
C GLN A 55 20.88 -16.44 -11.38
N ALA A 56 20.27 -15.35 -10.92
CA ALA A 56 19.33 -15.39 -9.80
C ALA A 56 18.09 -16.23 -10.15
N ALA A 57 17.53 -16.07 -11.34
CA ALA A 57 16.38 -16.84 -11.80
C ALA A 57 16.69 -18.34 -11.83
N ASP A 58 17.84 -18.75 -12.37
CA ASP A 58 18.27 -20.14 -12.42
C ASP A 58 18.48 -20.73 -11.03
N PHE A 59 19.10 -19.97 -10.12
CA PHE A 59 19.24 -20.38 -8.73
C PHE A 59 17.87 -20.59 -8.07
N ALA A 60 16.93 -19.66 -8.23
CA ALA A 60 15.58 -19.79 -7.70
C ALA A 60 14.82 -21.00 -8.30
N ARG A 61 14.92 -21.22 -9.62
CA ARG A 61 14.32 -22.39 -10.28
C ARG A 61 14.91 -23.70 -9.76
N SER A 62 16.21 -23.75 -9.51
CA SER A 62 16.89 -24.94 -8.97
C SER A 62 16.38 -25.34 -7.58
N LEU A 63 15.81 -24.39 -6.83
CA LEU A 63 15.18 -24.60 -5.53
C LEU A 63 13.68 -24.91 -5.62
N GLY A 64 13.11 -25.01 -6.82
CA GLY A 64 11.71 -25.38 -7.05
C GLY A 64 10.71 -24.21 -7.15
N TYR A 65 11.19 -22.97 -7.22
CA TYR A 65 10.32 -21.80 -7.33
C TYR A 65 9.80 -21.56 -8.75
N THR A 66 8.56 -21.10 -8.85
CA THR A 66 8.05 -20.44 -10.05
C THR A 66 8.64 -19.03 -10.11
N VAL A 67 9.44 -18.73 -11.13
CA VAL A 67 10.15 -17.45 -11.25
C VAL A 67 9.45 -16.53 -12.23
N ASN A 68 9.18 -15.30 -11.80
CA ASN A 68 8.76 -14.22 -12.68
C ASN A 68 9.74 -13.04 -12.58
N THR A 69 10.10 -12.48 -13.73
CA THR A 69 11.01 -11.36 -13.83
C THR A 69 10.31 -10.14 -14.43
N ASP A 70 10.67 -8.94 -14.00
CA ASP A 70 10.22 -7.69 -14.63
C ASP A 70 11.42 -6.75 -14.79
N VAL A 71 11.44 -5.95 -15.86
CA VAL A 71 12.58 -5.12 -16.25
C VAL A 71 12.18 -3.67 -16.36
N TRP A 72 12.87 -2.81 -15.60
CA TRP A 72 12.60 -1.39 -15.60
C TRP A 72 13.12 -0.71 -16.87
N GLN A 73 12.19 -0.21 -17.68
CA GLN A 73 12.49 0.67 -18.81
C GLN A 73 12.44 2.12 -18.32
N HIS A 74 13.61 2.72 -18.05
CA HIS A 74 13.73 4.02 -17.36
C HIS A 74 14.32 5.16 -18.20
N SER A 75 14.33 5.01 -19.53
CA SER A 75 14.88 6.01 -20.46
C SER A 75 14.38 7.43 -20.14
N GLY A 76 15.32 8.38 -20.05
CA GLY A 76 15.02 9.80 -19.80
C GLY A 76 14.91 10.22 -18.32
N ILE A 77 15.14 9.33 -17.35
CA ILE A 77 15.18 9.71 -15.92
C ILE A 77 16.55 10.31 -15.56
N LYS A 78 16.57 11.64 -15.33
CA LYS A 78 17.81 12.38 -14.98
C LYS A 78 18.02 12.60 -13.49
N THR A 79 16.97 12.57 -12.68
CA THR A 79 17.02 12.85 -11.23
C THR A 79 16.14 11.90 -10.44
N GLY A 80 16.52 11.66 -9.17
CA GLY A 80 15.74 10.84 -8.24
C GLY A 80 15.64 9.37 -8.65
N ILE A 81 16.61 8.86 -9.41
CA ILE A 81 16.62 7.48 -9.97
C ILE A 81 16.33 6.43 -8.89
N GLN A 82 16.87 6.60 -7.67
CA GLN A 82 16.66 5.67 -6.55
C GLN A 82 15.21 5.64 -6.05
N VAL A 83 14.58 6.82 -5.91
CA VAL A 83 13.17 6.91 -5.50
C VAL A 83 12.28 6.26 -6.55
N LYS A 84 12.58 6.52 -7.83
CA LYS A 84 11.84 5.96 -8.97
C LYS A 84 12.06 4.45 -9.12
N ALA A 85 13.29 3.95 -8.91
CA ALA A 85 13.60 2.53 -8.88
C ALA A 85 12.82 1.81 -7.77
N ARG A 86 12.78 2.41 -6.57
CA ARG A 86 11.98 1.88 -5.45
C ARG A 86 10.48 1.87 -5.76
N GLN A 87 9.95 2.94 -6.37
CA GLN A 87 8.56 3.00 -6.79
C GLN A 87 8.24 1.92 -7.83
N TYR A 88 9.07 1.81 -8.87
CA TYR A 88 8.94 0.78 -9.90
C TYR A 88 8.99 -0.61 -9.29
N ARG A 89 9.95 -0.90 -8.40
CA ARG A 89 10.06 -2.19 -7.71
C ARG A 89 8.75 -2.65 -7.10
N TYR A 90 8.12 -1.80 -6.29
CA TYR A 90 6.88 -2.19 -5.61
C TYR A 90 5.68 -2.23 -6.55
N SER A 91 5.64 -1.36 -7.56
CA SER A 91 4.61 -1.43 -8.61
C SER A 91 4.70 -2.74 -9.41
N ALA A 92 5.92 -3.14 -9.78
CA ALA A 92 6.20 -4.40 -10.47
C ALA A 92 5.86 -5.61 -9.59
N LEU A 93 6.35 -5.65 -8.35
CA LEU A 93 6.03 -6.73 -7.40
C LEU A 93 4.52 -6.87 -7.17
N GLY A 94 3.81 -5.75 -6.97
CA GLY A 94 2.37 -5.79 -6.80
C GLY A 94 1.63 -6.23 -8.06
N ARG A 95 2.13 -5.89 -9.25
CA ARG A 95 1.58 -6.36 -10.53
C ARG A 95 1.79 -7.86 -10.71
N LEU A 96 3.01 -8.35 -10.47
CA LEU A 96 3.33 -9.78 -10.52
C LEU A 96 2.48 -10.58 -9.51
N CYS A 97 2.27 -10.07 -8.30
CA CYS A 97 1.34 -10.69 -7.34
C CYS A 97 -0.07 -10.81 -7.94
N ARG A 98 -0.60 -9.75 -8.54
CA ARG A 98 -1.95 -9.77 -9.13
C ARG A 98 -2.05 -10.72 -10.32
N GLU A 99 -1.06 -10.70 -11.22
CA GLU A 99 -0.99 -11.59 -12.39
C GLU A 99 -0.91 -13.07 -11.97
N ALA A 100 -0.22 -13.37 -10.88
CA ALA A 100 -0.11 -14.72 -10.30
C ALA A 100 -1.24 -15.07 -9.30
N GLY A 101 -2.19 -14.17 -9.06
CA GLY A 101 -3.29 -14.40 -8.10
C GLY A 101 -2.86 -14.44 -6.63
N LEU A 102 -1.69 -13.88 -6.28
CA LEU A 102 -1.11 -13.90 -4.94
C LEU A 102 -1.54 -12.68 -4.11
N THR A 103 -1.81 -12.92 -2.84
CA THR A 103 -2.10 -11.88 -1.83
C THR A 103 -0.98 -11.70 -0.81
N GLU A 104 0.08 -12.51 -0.90
CA GLU A 104 1.17 -12.56 0.07
C GLU A 104 2.53 -12.31 -0.61
N LEU A 105 3.31 -11.37 -0.07
CA LEU A 105 4.65 -11.04 -0.58
C LEU A 105 5.65 -10.98 0.57
N ILE A 106 6.79 -11.62 0.43
CA ILE A 106 7.85 -11.71 1.44
C ILE A 106 9.07 -10.90 0.98
N THR A 107 9.68 -10.15 1.90
CA THR A 107 10.94 -9.43 1.66
C THR A 107 11.96 -9.70 2.74
N ALA A 108 13.23 -9.78 2.33
CA ALA A 108 14.38 -10.06 3.20
C ALA A 108 14.87 -8.85 4.02
N HIS A 109 13.94 -8.03 4.55
CA HIS A 109 14.34 -6.95 5.47
C HIS A 109 14.78 -7.54 6.81
N THR A 110 15.93 -7.07 7.28
CA THR A 110 16.65 -7.56 8.46
C THR A 110 16.49 -6.65 9.69
N ALA A 111 17.03 -7.07 10.83
CA ALA A 111 17.19 -6.21 12.00
C ALA A 111 18.07 -4.97 11.71
N ASP A 112 19.03 -5.11 10.81
CA ASP A 112 19.91 -4.01 10.37
C ASP A 112 19.14 -2.98 9.57
N ASP A 113 18.31 -3.42 8.63
CA ASP A 113 17.40 -2.55 7.88
C ASP A 113 16.44 -1.79 8.78
N GLN A 114 16.05 -2.42 9.89
CA GLN A 114 15.20 -1.80 10.88
C GLN A 114 15.93 -0.69 11.64
N ALA A 115 17.13 -0.97 12.16
CA ALA A 115 17.94 0.03 12.85
C ALA A 115 18.27 1.22 11.92
N GLU A 116 18.67 0.95 10.67
CA GLU A 116 18.90 1.96 9.64
C GLU A 116 17.65 2.85 9.45
N THR A 117 16.47 2.24 9.38
CA THR A 117 15.20 2.95 9.21
C THR A 117 14.85 3.80 10.43
N LEU A 118 15.10 3.32 11.65
CA LEU A 118 14.87 4.07 12.88
C LEU A 118 15.75 5.30 12.98
N LEU A 119 17.05 5.15 12.72
CA LEU A 119 18.00 6.27 12.74
C LEU A 119 17.61 7.34 11.71
N MET A 120 17.30 6.94 10.48
CA MET A 120 16.82 7.85 9.44
C MET A 120 15.52 8.58 9.82
N ARG A 121 14.64 7.93 10.60
CA ARG A 121 13.37 8.50 11.06
C ARG A 121 13.57 9.44 12.26
N LEU A 122 14.55 9.17 13.09
CA LEU A 122 14.99 10.04 14.18
C LEU A 122 15.59 11.34 13.64
N ASP A 123 16.51 11.24 12.66
CA ASP A 123 17.12 12.39 11.97
C ASP A 123 16.07 13.31 11.33
N ARG A 124 14.97 12.73 10.86
CA ARG A 124 13.84 13.44 10.24
C ARG A 124 12.78 13.91 11.23
N GLN A 125 13.01 13.74 12.53
CA GLN A 125 12.11 14.15 13.62
C GLN A 125 10.67 13.64 13.42
N THR A 126 10.52 12.39 12.97
CA THR A 126 9.21 11.81 12.60
C THR A 126 8.28 11.51 13.79
N GLY A 127 8.68 11.86 15.01
CA GLY A 127 7.96 11.60 16.25
C GLY A 127 7.95 10.12 16.64
N TRP A 128 7.34 9.82 17.79
CA TRP A 128 7.36 8.48 18.38
C TRP A 128 6.71 7.40 17.49
N ARG A 129 5.67 7.74 16.72
CA ARG A 129 5.02 6.80 15.78
C ARG A 129 5.99 6.32 14.70
N GLY A 130 6.88 7.20 14.24
CA GLY A 130 7.95 6.84 13.30
C GLY A 130 8.92 5.83 13.90
N LEU A 131 9.18 5.90 15.21
CA LEU A 131 10.08 4.99 15.90
C LEU A 131 9.50 3.59 16.12
N ALA A 132 8.21 3.35 15.88
CA ALA A 132 7.66 1.98 15.85
C ALA A 132 8.26 1.09 14.73
N GLY A 133 8.99 1.69 13.79
CA GLY A 133 9.76 1.00 12.75
C GLY A 133 8.88 0.38 11.66
N MET A 134 9.42 -0.60 10.93
CA MET A 134 8.65 -1.47 10.04
C MET A 134 7.92 -2.55 10.86
N PRO A 135 6.64 -2.86 10.56
CA PRO A 135 5.96 -4.03 11.11
C PRO A 135 6.39 -5.32 10.38
N VAL A 136 6.25 -6.47 11.07
CA VAL A 136 6.54 -7.80 10.52
C VAL A 136 5.61 -8.13 9.36
N ALA A 137 4.33 -7.79 9.47
CA ALA A 137 3.36 -7.87 8.38
C ALA A 137 2.60 -6.55 8.26
N ALA A 138 2.33 -6.12 7.03
CA ALA A 138 1.45 -4.98 6.77
C ALA A 138 0.68 -5.20 5.47
N TYR A 139 -0.63 -4.99 5.51
CA TYR A 139 -1.48 -4.96 4.33
C TYR A 139 -1.20 -3.70 3.50
N ALA A 140 -0.92 -3.89 2.21
CA ALA A 140 -0.74 -2.85 1.20
C ALA A 140 0.03 -1.58 1.67
N PRO A 141 1.22 -1.71 2.28
CA PRO A 141 1.92 -0.59 2.91
C PRO A 141 2.45 0.46 1.91
N LEU A 142 2.40 0.15 0.61
CA LEU A 142 2.64 1.10 -0.48
C LEU A 142 1.42 1.09 -1.40
N TRP A 143 0.42 1.91 -1.07
CA TRP A 143 -0.79 2.07 -1.88
C TRP A 143 -0.55 3.02 -3.05
N PRO A 144 -1.10 2.76 -4.26
CA PRO A 144 -1.86 1.56 -4.66
C PRO A 144 -1.00 0.40 -5.17
N ALA A 145 0.34 0.55 -5.21
CA ALA A 145 1.25 -0.43 -5.81
C ALA A 145 1.03 -1.87 -5.30
N LEU A 146 0.95 -2.03 -3.98
CA LEU A 146 0.71 -3.30 -3.29
C LEU A 146 -0.76 -3.49 -2.85
N ALA A 147 -1.72 -2.82 -3.51
CA ALA A 147 -3.13 -3.00 -3.17
C ALA A 147 -3.52 -4.49 -3.25
N GLY A 148 -4.19 -4.99 -2.20
CA GLY A 148 -4.57 -6.40 -2.07
C GLY A 148 -3.43 -7.35 -1.66
N VAL A 149 -2.22 -6.84 -1.40
CA VAL A 149 -1.04 -7.64 -1.04
C VAL A 149 -0.58 -7.32 0.38
N THR A 150 -0.45 -8.35 1.22
CA THR A 150 0.19 -8.27 2.53
C THR A 150 1.69 -8.49 2.38
N LEU A 151 2.47 -7.52 2.86
CA LEU A 151 3.93 -7.55 2.82
C LEU A 151 4.50 -8.06 4.14
N HIS A 152 5.16 -9.21 4.08
CA HIS A 152 5.84 -9.87 5.17
C HIS A 152 7.34 -9.55 5.20
N ARG A 153 7.86 -9.37 6.40
CA ARG A 153 9.28 -9.12 6.74
C ARG A 153 9.66 -10.03 7.90
N PRO A 154 9.74 -11.35 7.69
CA PRO A 154 9.94 -12.31 8.77
C PRO A 154 11.30 -12.16 9.49
N TRP A 155 12.25 -11.45 8.87
CA TRP A 155 13.63 -11.33 9.36
C TRP A 155 13.97 -10.02 10.06
N LEU A 156 12.96 -9.22 10.45
CA LEU A 156 13.22 -7.99 11.22
C LEU A 156 13.90 -8.23 12.58
N GLY A 157 13.98 -9.48 13.05
CA GLY A 157 14.75 -9.88 14.23
C GLY A 157 16.10 -10.55 13.95
N VAL A 158 16.47 -10.76 12.68
CA VAL A 158 17.69 -11.48 12.28
C VAL A 158 18.71 -10.49 11.71
N SER A 159 19.98 -10.61 12.10
CA SER A 159 21.04 -9.73 11.61
C SER A 159 21.53 -10.14 10.22
N ARG A 160 22.00 -9.16 9.45
CA ARG A 160 22.65 -9.42 8.15
C ARG A 160 23.86 -10.34 8.26
N ALA A 161 24.64 -10.20 9.34
CA ALA A 161 25.79 -11.06 9.60
C ALA A 161 25.38 -12.53 9.74
N ALA A 162 24.35 -12.83 10.53
CA ALA A 162 23.85 -14.20 10.70
C ALA A 162 23.36 -14.81 9.38
N LEU A 163 22.72 -14.03 8.52
CA LEU A 163 22.28 -14.49 7.19
C LEU A 163 23.44 -14.77 6.25
N ARG A 164 24.50 -13.94 6.30
CA ARG A 164 25.73 -14.20 5.52
C ARG A 164 26.46 -15.43 6.03
N ASP A 165 26.49 -15.66 7.33
CA ASP A 165 27.09 -16.86 7.93
C ASP A 165 26.33 -18.12 7.51
N TYR A 166 25.00 -18.04 7.52
CA TYR A 166 24.13 -19.07 6.98
C TYR A 166 24.46 -19.38 5.50
N ASN A 167 24.54 -18.37 4.63
CA ASN A 167 24.88 -18.60 3.23
C ASN A 167 26.24 -19.27 3.05
N ARG A 168 27.26 -18.89 3.84
CA ARG A 168 28.58 -19.51 3.76
C ARG A 168 28.57 -20.95 4.22
N ASN A 169 27.85 -21.26 5.30
CA ASN A 169 27.73 -22.62 5.82
C ASN A 169 26.99 -23.55 4.86
N GLU A 170 26.00 -23.02 4.14
CA GLU A 170 25.21 -23.75 3.13
C GLU A 170 25.83 -23.70 1.72
N GLY A 171 26.98 -23.04 1.54
CA GLY A 171 27.67 -22.94 0.25
C GLY A 171 26.88 -22.16 -0.83
N LEU A 172 26.04 -21.21 -0.43
CA LEU A 172 25.11 -20.52 -1.35
C LEU A 172 25.78 -19.36 -2.09
N PRO A 173 25.58 -19.24 -3.42
CA PRO A 173 26.08 -18.11 -4.18
C PRO A 173 25.24 -16.86 -3.92
N PHE A 174 25.87 -15.75 -3.54
CA PHE A 174 25.21 -14.45 -3.46
C PHE A 174 26.11 -13.34 -3.98
N VAL A 175 25.48 -12.29 -4.51
CA VAL A 175 26.16 -11.10 -5.03
C VAL A 175 26.21 -10.03 -3.95
N ASP A 176 27.40 -9.46 -3.73
CA ASP A 176 27.54 -8.22 -2.98
C ASP A 176 27.42 -7.03 -3.95
N ASP A 177 26.27 -6.35 -3.94
CA ASP A 177 26.04 -5.19 -4.82
C ASP A 177 26.90 -3.98 -4.37
N PRO A 178 27.83 -3.49 -5.21
CA PRO A 178 28.72 -2.35 -4.89
C PRO A 178 27.97 -1.04 -4.60
N SER A 179 26.72 -0.90 -5.09
CA SER A 179 25.90 0.30 -4.84
C SER A 179 25.54 0.47 -3.35
N ASN A 180 25.71 -0.59 -2.55
CA ASN A 180 25.49 -0.59 -1.11
C ASN A 180 26.52 0.22 -0.30
N GLU A 181 27.61 0.70 -0.91
CA GLU A 181 28.71 1.39 -0.22
C GLU A 181 28.76 2.91 -0.47
N ASN A 182 27.91 3.45 -1.36
CA ASN A 182 27.95 4.87 -1.71
C ASN A 182 27.37 5.79 -0.61
N ARG A 183 28.22 6.65 -0.03
CA ARG A 183 27.93 7.56 1.10
C ARG A 183 26.96 8.70 0.78
N ASP A 184 26.70 8.99 -0.50
CA ASP A 184 25.70 9.97 -0.89
C ASP A 184 24.29 9.55 -0.44
N PHE A 185 24.10 8.24 -0.23
CA PHE A 185 22.84 7.68 0.20
C PHE A 185 22.66 7.77 1.72
N THR A 186 21.56 8.37 2.16
CA THR A 186 21.19 8.50 3.58
C THR A 186 21.25 7.17 4.33
N ARG A 187 20.84 6.08 3.67
CA ARG A 187 20.82 4.74 4.26
C ARG A 187 22.23 4.19 4.49
N VAL A 188 23.18 4.48 3.61
CA VAL A 188 24.58 4.08 3.77
C VAL A 188 25.22 4.85 4.93
N ARG A 189 24.92 6.15 5.07
CA ARG A 189 25.36 6.93 6.24
C ARG A 189 24.82 6.37 7.55
N ALA A 190 23.53 6.02 7.59
CA ALA A 190 22.91 5.39 8.76
C ALA A 190 23.58 4.05 9.10
N ARG A 191 23.86 3.21 8.08
CA ARG A 191 24.57 1.94 8.26
C ARG A 191 25.97 2.13 8.86
N GLN A 192 26.74 3.09 8.33
CA GLN A 192 28.09 3.40 8.84
C GLN A 192 28.05 3.88 10.29
N ALA A 193 27.13 4.79 10.64
CA ALA A 193 26.95 5.25 12.01
C ALA A 193 26.64 4.09 12.97
N LEU A 194 25.73 3.19 12.60
CA LEU A 194 25.36 2.02 13.39
C LEU A 194 26.48 0.98 13.51
N SER A 195 27.37 0.89 12.51
CA SER A 195 28.52 -0.02 12.58
C SER A 195 29.58 0.46 13.57
N GLY A 196 29.69 1.77 13.77
CA GLY A 196 30.64 2.40 14.68
C GLY A 196 30.16 2.47 16.14
N ASP A 197 28.87 2.25 16.39
CA ASP A 197 28.25 2.44 17.70
C ASP A 197 27.19 1.35 17.99
N ARG A 198 27.57 0.37 18.81
CA ARG A 198 26.68 -0.73 19.21
C ARG A 198 25.61 -0.27 20.20
N ASP A 199 25.91 0.71 21.03
CA ASP A 199 24.99 1.22 22.05
C ASP A 199 23.84 1.97 21.38
N LEU A 200 24.16 2.79 20.36
CA LEU A 200 23.16 3.45 19.52
C LEU A 200 22.16 2.46 18.92
N ARG A 201 22.63 1.32 18.41
CA ARG A 201 21.72 0.30 17.86
C ARG A 201 20.80 -0.28 18.93
N ALA A 202 21.35 -0.64 20.09
CA ALA A 202 20.57 -1.20 21.19
C ALA A 202 19.50 -0.20 21.67
N ASP A 203 19.86 1.07 21.81
CA ASP A 203 18.96 2.14 22.22
C ASP A 203 17.83 2.37 21.23
N LEU A 204 18.12 2.39 19.92
CA LEU A 204 17.09 2.52 18.88
C LEU A 204 16.10 1.36 18.93
N LEU A 205 16.58 0.13 19.12
CA LEU A 205 15.71 -1.06 19.22
C LEU A 205 14.85 -1.03 20.50
N LYS A 206 15.38 -0.51 21.62
CA LYS A 206 14.60 -0.29 22.83
C LYS A 206 13.50 0.75 22.63
N GLN A 207 13.84 1.92 22.08
CA GLN A 207 12.86 2.96 21.75
C GLN A 207 11.78 2.47 20.78
N GLN A 208 12.15 1.59 19.85
CA GLN A 208 11.18 0.95 18.97
C GLN A 208 10.18 0.08 19.73
N ALA A 209 10.65 -0.74 20.68
CA ALA A 209 9.76 -1.61 21.44
C ALA A 209 8.71 -0.79 22.21
N GLU A 210 9.16 0.28 22.87
CA GLU A 210 8.29 1.23 23.57
C GLU A 210 7.30 1.91 22.62
N ALA A 211 7.79 2.41 21.47
CA ALA A 211 6.93 3.04 20.46
C ALA A 211 5.91 2.07 19.85
N ARG A 212 6.24 0.79 19.71
CA ARG A 212 5.31 -0.25 19.21
C ARG A 212 4.19 -0.55 20.19
N LEU A 213 4.50 -0.64 21.49
CA LEU A 213 3.49 -0.82 22.53
C LEU A 213 2.50 0.35 22.53
N ARG A 214 3.04 1.58 22.56
CA ARG A 214 2.23 2.80 22.49
C ARG A 214 1.39 2.88 21.21
N LEU A 215 1.93 2.42 20.07
CA LEU A 215 1.19 2.41 18.81
C LEU A 215 0.05 1.38 18.84
N ALA A 216 0.25 0.25 19.51
CA ALA A 216 -0.79 -0.76 19.68
C ALA A 216 -1.93 -0.25 20.56
N GLU A 217 -1.62 0.40 21.68
CA GLU A 217 -2.61 1.05 22.57
C GLU A 217 -3.42 2.11 21.81
N GLU A 218 -2.74 3.03 21.11
CA GLU A 218 -3.41 4.06 20.31
C GLU A 218 -4.32 3.45 19.23
N ARG A 219 -3.95 2.31 18.64
CA ARG A 219 -4.81 1.63 17.66
C ARG A 219 -6.05 1.00 18.30
N VAL A 220 -5.98 0.57 19.55
CA VAL A 220 -7.16 0.11 20.30
C VAL A 220 -8.10 1.29 20.52
N ASP A 221 -7.59 2.42 20.99
CA ASP A 221 -8.39 3.63 21.24
C ASP A 221 -9.06 4.12 19.95
N HIS A 222 -8.30 4.23 18.86
CA HIS A 222 -8.84 4.61 17.56
C HIS A 222 -9.84 3.59 17.00
N SER A 223 -9.67 2.31 17.30
CA SER A 223 -10.63 1.29 16.89
C SER A 223 -11.98 1.48 17.61
N CYS A 224 -11.92 1.76 18.92
CA CYS A 224 -13.11 2.06 19.72
C CYS A 224 -13.81 3.33 19.20
N TRP A 225 -13.04 4.40 19.00
CA TRP A 225 -13.57 5.65 18.45
C TRP A 225 -14.24 5.44 17.09
N LEU A 226 -13.60 4.71 16.17
CA LEU A 226 -14.18 4.45 14.85
C LEU A 226 -15.47 3.64 14.93
N SER A 227 -15.59 2.69 15.87
CA SER A 227 -16.83 1.93 16.07
C SER A 227 -17.97 2.74 16.71
N GLU A 228 -17.64 3.72 17.55
CA GLU A 228 -18.63 4.56 18.25
C GLU A 228 -19.09 5.74 17.40
N HIS A 229 -18.16 6.37 16.67
CA HIS A 229 -18.35 7.66 16.03
C HIS A 229 -18.28 7.62 14.51
N GLY A 230 -17.89 6.49 13.91
CA GLY A 230 -17.65 6.39 12.49
C GLY A 230 -18.49 5.32 11.80
N GLN A 231 -18.90 5.63 10.57
CA GLN A 231 -19.56 4.71 9.67
C GLN A 231 -18.82 4.69 8.33
N VAL A 232 -18.33 3.52 7.93
CA VAL A 232 -17.70 3.33 6.62
C VAL A 232 -18.76 2.81 5.65
N SER A 233 -19.11 3.62 4.67
CA SER A 233 -20.09 3.22 3.65
C SER A 233 -19.53 2.12 2.74
N PRO A 234 -20.36 1.16 2.29
CA PRO A 234 -20.00 0.24 1.22
C PRO A 234 -19.51 0.95 -0.06
N HIS A 235 -20.01 2.16 -0.34
CA HIS A 235 -19.56 2.98 -1.47
C HIS A 235 -18.28 3.78 -1.19
N GLY A 236 -17.54 3.48 -0.13
CA GLY A 236 -16.15 3.92 0.04
C GLY A 236 -15.93 5.32 0.62
N PHE A 237 -16.99 6.00 1.06
CA PHE A 237 -16.89 7.22 1.89
C PHE A 237 -17.05 6.89 3.38
N ILE A 238 -16.71 7.85 4.24
CA ILE A 238 -16.79 7.71 5.69
C ILE A 238 -17.65 8.84 6.24
N GLU A 239 -18.55 8.52 7.14
CA GLU A 239 -19.30 9.49 7.94
C GLU A 239 -18.82 9.41 9.38
N THR A 240 -18.68 10.57 10.03
CA THR A 240 -18.39 10.62 11.47
C THR A 240 -19.25 11.65 12.16
N ASP A 241 -19.71 11.40 13.38
CA ASP A 241 -20.51 12.36 14.15
C ASP A 241 -19.64 13.39 14.91
N ALA A 242 -18.41 12.99 15.24
CA ALA A 242 -17.38 13.80 15.88
C ALA A 242 -16.13 13.99 15.01
N VAL A 243 -15.24 14.90 15.42
CA VAL A 243 -13.93 15.10 14.76
C VAL A 243 -13.03 13.90 15.08
N PRO A 244 -12.49 13.18 14.07
CA PRO A 244 -11.62 12.03 14.33
C PRO A 244 -10.30 12.45 14.96
N PRO A 245 -9.73 11.62 15.85
CA PRO A 245 -8.36 11.79 16.33
C PRO A 245 -7.38 12.01 15.17
N PRO A 246 -6.35 12.88 15.32
CA PRO A 246 -5.52 13.34 14.20
C PRO A 246 -4.91 12.23 13.34
N GLU A 247 -4.52 11.10 13.95
CA GLU A 247 -3.90 10.00 13.21
C GLU A 247 -4.92 9.01 12.64
N LEU A 248 -6.09 8.86 13.27
CA LEU A 248 -7.21 8.19 12.62
C LEU A 248 -7.66 8.98 11.38
N LEU A 249 -7.73 10.31 11.48
CA LEU A 249 -8.03 11.19 10.35
C LEU A 249 -7.02 10.98 9.21
N LEU A 250 -5.71 10.87 9.47
CA LEU A 250 -4.71 10.52 8.45
C LEU A 250 -5.10 9.25 7.68
N HIS A 251 -5.45 8.18 8.40
CA HIS A 251 -5.82 6.91 7.78
C HIS A 251 -7.14 6.98 7.00
N MET A 252 -8.13 7.72 7.50
CA MET A 252 -9.39 7.98 6.80
C MET A 252 -9.15 8.74 5.48
N LEU A 253 -8.36 9.81 5.50
CA LEU A 253 -8.02 10.60 4.30
C LEU A 253 -7.31 9.74 3.26
N ASN A 254 -6.34 8.94 3.69
CA ASN A 254 -5.66 8.00 2.81
C ASN A 254 -6.65 6.96 2.26
N ALA A 255 -7.53 6.38 3.08
CA ALA A 255 -8.50 5.37 2.67
C ALA A 255 -9.45 5.89 1.57
N VAL A 256 -10.07 7.06 1.77
CA VAL A 256 -11.09 7.60 0.84
C VAL A 256 -10.51 8.31 -0.39
N SER A 257 -9.24 8.72 -0.35
CA SER A 257 -8.61 9.41 -1.48
C SER A 257 -8.19 8.45 -2.60
N GLY A 258 -8.14 7.14 -2.37
CA GLY A 258 -7.55 6.20 -3.33
C GLY A 258 -6.04 6.31 -3.50
N GLN A 259 -5.41 7.27 -2.84
CA GLN A 259 -3.98 7.42 -2.78
C GLN A 259 -3.46 6.88 -1.44
N GLY A 260 -2.14 6.77 -1.34
CA GLY A 260 -1.48 6.50 -0.08
C GLY A 260 -0.26 7.38 0.10
N GLY A 261 0.43 7.14 1.21
CA GLY A 261 1.68 7.81 1.52
C GLY A 261 1.54 8.91 2.56
N PRO A 262 2.64 9.67 2.76
CA PRO A 262 2.70 10.67 3.80
C PRO A 262 1.84 11.88 3.45
N ILE A 263 1.08 12.35 4.43
CA ILE A 263 0.45 13.67 4.43
C ILE A 263 1.31 14.57 5.31
N ASP A 264 1.49 15.84 4.95
CA ASP A 264 2.25 16.77 5.77
C ASP A 264 1.63 16.95 7.17
N ALA A 265 2.44 16.89 8.22
CA ALA A 265 1.96 16.93 9.60
C ALA A 265 1.37 18.29 10.01
N ALA A 266 1.94 19.39 9.51
CA ALA A 266 1.42 20.72 9.80
C ALA A 266 0.07 20.94 9.11
N LYS A 267 -0.08 20.47 7.86
CA LYS A 267 -1.38 20.50 7.15
C LYS A 267 -2.45 19.67 7.85
N ARG A 268 -2.10 18.49 8.37
CA ARG A 268 -3.04 17.66 9.15
C ARG A 268 -3.48 18.35 10.43
N ARG A 269 -2.53 18.92 11.18
CA ARG A 269 -2.83 19.64 12.42
C ARG A 269 -3.76 20.81 12.17
N ARG A 270 -3.45 21.63 11.16
CA ARG A 270 -4.30 22.76 10.75
C ARG A 270 -5.72 22.29 10.41
N LEU A 271 -5.86 21.25 9.58
CA LEU A 271 -7.17 20.71 9.23
C LEU A 271 -7.95 20.25 10.47
N HIS A 272 -7.29 19.53 11.38
CA HIS A 272 -7.91 19.06 12.61
C HIS A 272 -8.37 20.23 13.51
N ASP A 273 -7.55 21.26 13.65
CA ASP A 273 -7.91 22.46 14.42
C ASP A 273 -9.07 23.22 13.76
N GLU A 274 -9.06 23.35 12.44
CA GLU A 274 -10.16 23.93 11.65
C GLU A 274 -11.46 23.14 11.85
N MET A 275 -11.42 21.79 11.79
CA MET A 275 -12.59 20.93 11.99
C MET A 275 -13.25 21.08 13.37
N ASN A 276 -12.48 21.45 14.40
CA ASN A 276 -13.00 21.73 15.75
C ASN A 276 -13.63 23.14 15.87
N GLY A 277 -13.40 24.01 14.89
CA GLY A 277 -13.97 25.36 14.86
C GLY A 277 -15.45 25.36 14.45
N SER A 278 -16.24 26.23 15.08
CA SER A 278 -17.68 26.39 14.78
C SER A 278 -17.97 26.90 13.35
N THR A 279 -16.98 27.51 12.70
CA THR A 279 -17.10 28.06 11.34
C THR A 279 -16.74 27.07 10.24
N PHE A 280 -16.26 25.87 10.57
CA PHE A 280 -15.85 24.88 9.58
C PHE A 280 -17.01 24.43 8.70
N LYS A 281 -16.80 24.47 7.39
CA LYS A 281 -17.77 24.01 6.39
C LYS A 281 -17.23 22.84 5.58
N ALA A 282 -16.05 22.99 5.01
CA ALA A 282 -15.39 21.93 4.27
C ALA A 282 -13.90 22.24 4.10
N ALA A 283 -13.11 21.20 3.84
CA ALA A 283 -11.71 21.32 3.45
C ALA A 283 -11.27 20.14 2.59
N THR A 284 -10.25 20.36 1.76
CA THR A 284 -9.63 19.32 0.94
C THR A 284 -8.20 19.09 1.40
N LEU A 285 -7.84 17.84 1.64
CA LEU A 285 -6.47 17.45 1.98
C LEU A 285 -6.13 16.10 1.35
N ALA A 286 -4.98 16.03 0.67
CA ALA A 286 -4.44 14.80 0.09
C ALA A 286 -5.41 14.03 -0.83
N GLY A 287 -6.24 14.75 -1.59
CA GLY A 287 -7.22 14.14 -2.50
C GLY A 287 -8.45 13.56 -1.81
N ALA A 288 -8.66 13.90 -0.54
CA ALA A 288 -9.90 13.69 0.19
C ALA A 288 -10.59 15.03 0.47
N TRP A 289 -11.91 15.03 0.48
CA TRP A 289 -12.78 16.16 0.80
C TRP A 289 -13.57 15.85 2.06
N ILE A 290 -13.46 16.74 3.04
CA ILE A 290 -14.14 16.66 4.33
C ILE A 290 -15.20 17.75 4.34
N VAL A 291 -16.45 17.40 4.63
CA VAL A 291 -17.59 18.32 4.62
C VAL A 291 -18.37 18.20 5.91
N LYS A 292 -18.60 19.32 6.59
CA LYS A 292 -19.47 19.38 7.77
C LYS A 292 -20.92 19.22 7.33
N THR A 293 -21.64 18.32 7.99
CA THR A 293 -23.09 18.12 7.83
C THR A 293 -23.80 18.40 9.16
N ALA A 294 -25.13 18.39 9.14
CA ALA A 294 -25.93 18.51 10.37
C ALA A 294 -25.70 17.35 11.35
N ARG A 295 -25.26 16.19 10.86
CA ARG A 295 -25.02 14.97 11.67
C ARG A 295 -23.54 14.74 12.01
N GLY A 296 -22.63 15.62 11.56
CA GLY A 296 -21.20 15.41 11.74
C GLY A 296 -20.39 15.81 10.52
N PHE A 297 -19.67 14.86 9.93
CA PHE A 297 -18.75 15.04 8.81
C PHE A 297 -18.91 13.91 7.79
N VAL A 298 -18.81 14.26 6.51
CA VAL A 298 -18.62 13.30 5.40
C VAL A 298 -17.19 13.46 4.90
N ILE A 299 -16.45 12.35 4.85
CA ILE A 299 -15.07 12.27 4.33
C ILE A 299 -15.11 11.40 3.08
N THR A 300 -14.81 12.00 1.92
CA THR A 300 -14.95 11.36 0.61
C THR A 300 -13.81 11.75 -0.33
N ARG A 301 -13.79 11.24 -1.56
CA ARG A 301 -12.82 11.62 -2.58
C ARG A 301 -13.02 13.07 -3.01
N ASP A 302 -11.92 13.80 -3.15
CA ASP A 302 -11.93 15.16 -3.72
C ASP A 302 -12.43 15.16 -5.16
N MET A 303 -13.42 16.01 -5.45
CA MET A 303 -14.01 16.15 -6.78
C MET A 303 -12.96 16.59 -7.81
N VAL A 304 -11.99 17.42 -7.44
CA VAL A 304 -10.91 17.86 -8.34
C VAL A 304 -10.01 16.69 -8.74
N ALA A 305 -9.87 15.69 -7.88
CA ALA A 305 -9.12 14.48 -8.22
C ALA A 305 -9.87 13.58 -9.22
N VAL A 306 -11.17 13.82 -9.43
CA VAL A 306 -12.04 13.10 -10.34
C VAL A 306 -12.19 13.84 -11.66
N SER A 307 -12.52 15.14 -11.61
CA SER A 307 -12.75 15.98 -12.79
C SER A 307 -11.47 16.55 -13.41
N GLY A 308 -10.36 16.54 -12.67
CA GLY A 308 -9.13 17.23 -13.06
C GLY A 308 -9.14 18.71 -12.68
N ARG A 309 -7.95 19.32 -12.59
CA ARG A 309 -7.78 20.78 -12.52
C ARG A 309 -7.83 21.38 -13.93
N ARG A 310 -8.01 22.69 -14.01
CA ARG A 310 -7.92 23.44 -15.27
C ARG A 310 -6.59 23.11 -15.97
N GLY A 311 -6.65 22.47 -17.13
CA GLY A 311 -5.47 22.06 -17.91
C GLY A 311 -4.90 20.67 -17.59
N THR A 312 -5.56 19.87 -16.75
CA THR A 312 -5.22 18.46 -16.50
C THR A 312 -6.45 17.58 -16.71
N GLU A 313 -6.29 16.45 -17.39
CA GLU A 313 -7.36 15.47 -17.53
C GLU A 313 -7.72 14.85 -16.16
N GLY A 314 -9.02 14.64 -15.94
CA GLY A 314 -9.55 13.90 -14.79
C GLY A 314 -9.35 12.40 -14.96
N LEU A 315 -10.23 11.62 -14.33
CA LEU A 315 -10.22 10.16 -14.51
C LEU A 315 -10.55 9.80 -15.96
N ILE A 316 -9.61 9.15 -16.62
CA ILE A 316 -9.76 8.69 -17.99
C ILE A 316 -10.65 7.43 -18.00
N PRO A 317 -11.72 7.39 -18.82
CA PRO A 317 -12.54 6.20 -19.00
C PRO A 317 -11.70 4.98 -19.40
N ARG A 318 -12.11 3.80 -18.93
CA ARG A 318 -11.44 2.53 -19.23
C ARG A 318 -12.44 1.50 -19.76
N THR A 319 -12.01 0.74 -20.76
CA THR A 319 -12.72 -0.45 -21.23
C THR A 319 -12.15 -1.69 -20.57
N LEU A 320 -13.00 -2.51 -19.95
CA LEU A 320 -12.64 -3.79 -19.35
C LEU A 320 -13.03 -4.96 -20.26
N LYS A 321 -12.20 -6.00 -20.23
CA LYS A 321 -12.46 -7.30 -20.86
C LYS A 321 -13.02 -8.28 -19.83
N SER A 322 -13.67 -9.34 -20.31
CA SER A 322 -14.13 -10.41 -19.43
C SER A 322 -12.97 -11.01 -18.62
N GLY A 323 -13.16 -11.14 -17.31
CA GLY A 323 -12.16 -11.61 -16.36
C GLY A 323 -11.21 -10.53 -15.82
N ASP A 324 -11.23 -9.31 -16.37
CA ASP A 324 -10.34 -8.24 -15.91
C ASP A 324 -10.64 -7.88 -14.45
N LYS A 325 -9.59 -7.90 -13.61
CA LYS A 325 -9.58 -7.37 -12.25
C LYS A 325 -8.80 -6.06 -12.21
N MET A 326 -9.48 -4.95 -11.95
CA MET A 326 -8.88 -3.61 -11.96
C MET A 326 -9.09 -2.88 -10.63
N LEU A 327 -8.07 -2.15 -10.17
CA LEU A 327 -8.24 -1.16 -9.11
C LEU A 327 -8.51 0.23 -9.72
N TRP A 328 -9.77 0.65 -9.74
CA TRP A 328 -10.18 1.94 -10.31
C TRP A 328 -9.91 3.09 -9.34
N ASP A 329 -9.14 4.08 -9.81
CA ASP A 329 -8.71 5.29 -9.07
C ASP A 329 -8.11 5.00 -7.67
N GLY A 330 -7.60 3.77 -7.48
CA GLY A 330 -7.11 3.34 -6.17
C GLY A 330 -8.18 3.13 -5.10
N ARG A 331 -9.48 3.15 -5.44
CA ARG A 331 -10.58 3.04 -4.46
C ARG A 331 -11.47 1.82 -4.64
N TYR A 332 -11.66 1.32 -5.85
CA TYR A 332 -12.63 0.25 -6.12
C TYR A 332 -11.96 -0.91 -6.85
N TRP A 333 -12.08 -2.11 -6.30
CA TRP A 333 -11.80 -3.33 -7.05
C TRP A 333 -12.99 -3.62 -7.95
N LEU A 334 -12.73 -3.71 -9.25
CA LEU A 334 -13.70 -4.02 -10.29
C LEU A 334 -13.33 -5.36 -10.91
N ILE A 335 -14.33 -6.23 -11.07
CA ILE A 335 -14.21 -7.48 -11.82
C ILE A 335 -15.26 -7.45 -12.92
N ALA A 336 -14.81 -7.40 -14.17
CA ALA A 336 -15.70 -7.45 -15.32
C ALA A 336 -16.02 -8.91 -15.67
N LYS A 337 -17.30 -9.26 -15.74
CA LYS A 337 -17.79 -10.60 -16.10
C LYS A 337 -18.05 -10.76 -17.59
N GLN A 338 -17.98 -9.66 -18.35
CA GLN A 338 -18.07 -9.63 -19.81
C GLN A 338 -17.11 -8.58 -20.38
N SER A 339 -16.88 -8.66 -21.69
CA SER A 339 -16.07 -7.68 -22.40
C SER A 339 -16.89 -6.45 -22.82
N GLY A 340 -16.23 -5.30 -22.93
CA GLY A 340 -16.87 -4.06 -23.42
C GLY A 340 -17.47 -3.20 -22.32
N ILE A 341 -17.25 -3.55 -21.04
CA ILE A 341 -17.63 -2.71 -19.91
C ILE A 341 -16.79 -1.44 -19.91
N GLN A 342 -17.44 -0.30 -20.09
CA GLN A 342 -16.86 1.01 -19.83
C GLN A 342 -16.97 1.34 -18.36
N VAL A 343 -15.89 1.85 -17.78
CA VAL A 343 -15.90 2.46 -16.46
C VAL A 343 -15.35 3.87 -16.51
N GLU A 344 -16.15 4.81 -16.04
CA GLU A 344 -15.82 6.21 -15.88
C GLU A 344 -16.32 6.74 -14.53
N SER A 345 -16.23 8.05 -14.32
CA SER A 345 -16.81 8.68 -13.15
C SER A 345 -18.26 9.09 -13.42
N THR A 346 -19.10 9.04 -12.38
CA THR A 346 -20.44 9.65 -12.39
C THR A 346 -20.43 11.18 -12.53
N PHE A 347 -19.29 11.84 -12.39
CA PHE A 347 -19.15 13.28 -12.62
C PHE A 347 -19.58 13.65 -14.04
N GLY A 348 -20.48 14.64 -14.16
CA GLY A 348 -21.07 15.02 -15.46
C GLY A 348 -22.20 14.11 -15.95
N GLN A 349 -22.36 12.91 -15.37
CA GLN A 349 -23.37 11.92 -15.76
C GLN A 349 -24.60 11.92 -14.83
N LEU A 350 -24.58 12.63 -13.70
CA LEU A 350 -25.68 12.58 -12.71
C LEU A 350 -27.05 12.99 -13.29
N GLY A 351 -27.10 13.90 -14.26
CA GLY A 351 -28.36 14.32 -14.88
C GLY A 351 -29.06 13.19 -15.66
N SER A 352 -28.31 12.36 -16.38
CA SER A 352 -28.86 11.22 -17.13
C SER A 352 -29.33 10.10 -16.19
N LEU A 353 -28.67 9.95 -15.04
CA LEU A 353 -29.05 8.95 -14.03
C LEU A 353 -30.36 9.25 -13.30
N GLN A 354 -30.80 10.51 -13.22
CA GLN A 354 -32.09 10.86 -12.60
C GLN A 354 -33.28 10.18 -13.29
N GLN A 355 -33.17 9.99 -14.61
CA GLN A 355 -34.23 9.40 -15.42
C GLN A 355 -34.14 7.87 -15.50
N HIS A 356 -33.10 7.27 -14.92
CA HIS A 356 -32.88 5.83 -15.00
C HIS A 356 -33.64 5.08 -13.89
N PRO A 357 -34.55 4.14 -14.21
CA PRO A 357 -35.51 3.57 -13.25
C PRO A 357 -34.85 2.81 -12.08
N VAL A 358 -33.67 2.22 -12.29
CA VAL A 358 -32.98 1.38 -11.29
C VAL A 358 -31.87 2.13 -10.54
N LEU A 359 -31.38 3.25 -11.07
CA LEU A 359 -30.16 3.90 -10.55
C LEU A 359 -30.44 5.16 -9.72
N GLN A 360 -31.72 5.46 -9.44
CA GLN A 360 -32.12 6.61 -8.63
C GLN A 360 -31.63 6.52 -7.17
N LEU A 361 -31.31 5.33 -6.67
CA LEU A 361 -30.76 5.13 -5.32
C LEU A 361 -29.44 5.91 -5.11
N ILE A 362 -28.73 6.31 -6.17
CA ILE A 362 -27.53 7.16 -6.04
C ILE A 362 -27.87 8.51 -5.37
N PHE A 363 -29.11 8.98 -5.49
CA PHE A 363 -29.56 10.24 -4.90
C PHE A 363 -29.90 10.12 -3.41
N GLU A 364 -29.92 8.92 -2.86
CA GLU A 364 -29.99 8.69 -1.40
C GLU A 364 -28.61 8.91 -0.74
N LEU A 365 -27.52 8.76 -1.51
CA LEU A 365 -26.17 9.03 -1.02
C LEU A 365 -25.93 10.53 -0.81
N PRO A 366 -25.01 10.94 0.08
CA PRO A 366 -24.63 12.35 0.23
C PRO A 366 -24.20 12.96 -1.10
N SER A 367 -24.72 14.15 -1.44
CA SER A 367 -24.46 14.82 -2.73
C SER A 367 -22.96 15.04 -3.01
N GLN A 368 -22.17 15.15 -1.95
CA GLN A 368 -20.71 15.30 -1.99
C GLN A 368 -19.99 14.07 -2.53
N VAL A 369 -20.57 12.88 -2.35
CA VAL A 369 -19.97 11.60 -2.72
C VAL A 369 -20.26 11.27 -4.18
N ARG A 370 -21.51 11.54 -4.61
CA ARG A 370 -22.09 11.04 -5.86
C ARG A 370 -21.19 11.21 -7.07
N PRO A 371 -20.53 12.37 -7.32
CA PRO A 371 -19.72 12.57 -8.52
C PRO A 371 -18.43 11.76 -8.54
N SER A 372 -17.99 11.23 -7.40
CA SER A 372 -16.72 10.48 -7.30
C SER A 372 -16.87 8.97 -7.46
N LEU A 373 -18.09 8.48 -7.68
CA LEU A 373 -18.34 7.06 -7.80
C LEU A 373 -17.96 6.58 -9.21
N PRO A 374 -17.45 5.35 -9.37
CA PRO A 374 -17.37 4.71 -10.68
C PRO A 374 -18.79 4.55 -11.24
N LEU A 375 -18.92 4.70 -12.56
CA LEU A 375 -20.11 4.42 -13.34
C LEU A 375 -19.76 3.32 -14.35
N TYR A 376 -20.56 2.27 -14.41
CA TYR A 376 -20.36 1.15 -15.32
C TYR A 376 -21.41 1.18 -16.43
N ALA A 377 -20.98 1.02 -17.67
CA ALA A 377 -21.88 0.98 -18.82
C ALA A 377 -21.38 -0.03 -19.86
N ASP A 378 -22.29 -0.52 -20.71
CA ASP A 378 -21.96 -1.26 -21.93
C ASP A 378 -22.73 -0.68 -23.13
N ALA A 379 -22.75 -1.40 -24.25
CA ALA A 379 -23.47 -0.97 -25.45
C ALA A 379 -25.00 -0.85 -25.24
N GLY A 380 -25.56 -1.54 -24.24
CA GLY A 380 -26.97 -1.51 -23.89
C GLY A 380 -27.35 -0.39 -22.90
N GLY A 381 -26.36 0.31 -22.32
CA GLY A 381 -26.58 1.44 -21.44
C GLY A 381 -25.86 1.31 -20.10
N VAL A 382 -26.34 2.07 -19.10
CA VAL A 382 -25.73 2.10 -17.77
C VAL A 382 -26.12 0.86 -16.97
N LEU A 383 -25.12 0.19 -16.40
CA LEU A 383 -25.27 -1.05 -15.64
C LEU A 383 -25.30 -0.83 -14.14
N GLY A 384 -24.62 0.19 -13.62
CA GLY A 384 -24.47 0.42 -12.18
C GLY A 384 -23.49 1.52 -11.82
N TYR A 385 -23.33 1.80 -10.53
CA TYR A 385 -22.39 2.80 -9.99
C TYR A 385 -21.79 2.38 -8.65
N GLY A 386 -20.69 3.00 -8.23
CA GLY A 386 -20.12 2.77 -6.90
C GLY A 386 -19.69 1.32 -6.66
N ALA A 387 -19.55 0.94 -5.39
CA ALA A 387 -19.45 -0.47 -5.02
C ALA A 387 -20.83 -1.14 -5.07
N MET A 388 -21.04 -2.02 -6.03
CA MET A 388 -22.23 -2.86 -6.14
C MET A 388 -21.92 -4.12 -6.95
N GLU A 389 -22.75 -5.14 -6.75
CA GLU A 389 -22.80 -6.32 -7.59
C GLU A 389 -23.89 -6.12 -8.65
N CYS A 390 -23.52 -5.99 -9.91
CA CYS A 390 -24.46 -6.09 -11.02
C CYS A 390 -24.13 -7.32 -11.88
N GLY A 391 -25.08 -7.75 -12.72
CA GLY A 391 -24.96 -9.00 -13.50
C GLY A 391 -23.65 -9.14 -14.27
N PHE A 392 -23.03 -8.02 -14.63
CA PHE A 392 -21.84 -7.96 -15.48
C PHE A 392 -20.59 -7.38 -14.80
N VAL A 393 -20.71 -6.77 -13.63
CA VAL A 393 -19.59 -6.15 -12.89
C VAL A 393 -19.74 -6.42 -11.40
N SER A 394 -18.68 -6.92 -10.78
CA SER A 394 -18.54 -6.92 -9.32
C SER A 394 -17.66 -5.75 -8.91
N ALA A 395 -18.13 -4.90 -8.00
CA ALA A 395 -17.39 -3.74 -7.52
C ALA A 395 -17.37 -3.65 -5.99
N GLN A 396 -16.17 -3.54 -5.41
CA GLN A 396 -15.98 -3.42 -3.97
C GLN A 396 -15.09 -2.22 -3.64
N ALA A 397 -15.54 -1.38 -2.69
CA ALA A 397 -14.71 -0.29 -2.18
C ALA A 397 -13.59 -0.82 -1.27
N THR A 398 -12.43 -0.17 -1.33
CA THR A 398 -11.24 -0.54 -0.54
C THR A 398 -11.17 0.17 0.80
N THR A 399 -12.03 1.17 1.05
CA THR A 399 -11.97 2.01 2.26
C THR A 399 -12.08 1.18 3.54
N ALA A 400 -13.05 0.27 3.62
CA ALA A 400 -13.24 -0.59 4.77
C ALA A 400 -12.06 -1.53 5.01
N SER A 401 -11.62 -2.27 3.97
CA SER A 401 -10.49 -3.21 4.10
C SER A 401 -9.18 -2.51 4.47
N ARG A 402 -8.94 -1.30 3.95
CA ARG A 402 -7.76 -0.49 4.29
C ARG A 402 -7.78 -0.03 5.75
N LEU A 403 -8.93 0.38 6.27
CA LEU A 403 -9.05 0.77 7.69
C LEU A 403 -9.01 -0.44 8.60
N GLN A 404 -9.68 -1.54 8.25
CA GLN A 404 -9.69 -2.78 9.04
C GLN A 404 -8.29 -3.39 9.19
N ALA A 405 -7.44 -3.27 8.16
CA ALA A 405 -6.04 -3.70 8.25
C ALA A 405 -5.21 -2.95 9.31
N ILE A 406 -5.64 -1.73 9.67
CA ILE A 406 -5.00 -0.92 10.72
C ILE A 406 -5.74 -1.07 12.05
N TYR A 407 -7.08 -1.18 11.98
CA TYR A 407 -8.04 -1.16 13.08
C TYR A 407 -9.00 -2.37 12.98
N PRO A 408 -8.53 -3.60 13.24
CA PRO A 408 -9.26 -4.82 12.91
C PRO A 408 -10.55 -5.04 13.70
N LYS A 409 -10.71 -4.39 14.85
CA LYS A 409 -11.89 -4.53 15.73
C LYS A 409 -12.97 -3.45 15.50
N ALA A 410 -12.72 -2.49 14.60
CA ALA A 410 -13.53 -1.28 14.51
C ALA A 410 -14.67 -1.34 13.48
N ILE A 411 -14.54 -2.18 12.46
CA ILE A 411 -15.46 -2.22 11.32
C ILE A 411 -16.06 -3.63 11.27
N PRO A 412 -17.40 -3.79 11.39
CA PRO A 412 -18.05 -5.07 11.16
C PRO A 412 -17.67 -5.58 9.77
N VAL A 413 -17.27 -6.84 9.65
CA VAL A 413 -17.08 -7.46 8.34
C VAL A 413 -18.44 -7.40 7.62
N PRO A 414 -18.53 -6.82 6.41
CA PRO A 414 -19.77 -6.93 5.65
C PRO A 414 -20.04 -8.42 5.44
N LEU A 415 -21.22 -8.87 5.90
CA LEU A 415 -21.71 -10.24 5.72
C LEU A 415 -21.80 -10.60 4.23
#